data_AF-X1TPU3-F1
#
_entry.id   AF-X1TPU3-F1
#
_cell.length_a   1.000
_cell.length_b   1.000
_cell.length_c   1.000
_cell.angle_alpha   90.00
_cell.angle_beta   90.00
_cell.angle_gamma   90.00
#
_symmetry.space_group_name_H-M   'P 1'
#
loop_
_entity.id
_entity.type
_entity.pdbx_description
1 polymer ?
#
loop_
_entity_poly.entity_id
_entity_poly.type
_entity_poly.pdbx_seq_one_letter_code
_entity_poly.pdbx_strand_id
1 'polypeptide(L)'
;MLSEYLRVVEIIDAEFRSGYAWWEGLENWKKVYTRYINQWPADTDVTFVWEIKNIGNVGAYFQVYLFEPGSWMYLDPGEKLQVFEEAHTLAIPVTPGYQFARITILGRDISGERVGAVWTSDEFEIIYS
;
A
#
# COMPACT_ATOMS: atom_id res chain seq x y z
N MET A 1 4.93 6.28 47.78
CA MET A 1 4.56 6.80 46.44
C MET A 1 5.31 5.97 45.42
N LEU A 2 4.63 5.00 44.82
CA LEU A 2 5.20 4.19 43.74
C LEU A 2 4.97 4.98 42.44
N SER A 3 6.05 5.56 41.91
CA SER A 3 6.09 6.04 40.54
C SER A 3 6.16 4.79 39.65
N GLU A 4 5.00 4.26 39.30
CA GLU A 4 4.92 3.36 38.14
C GLU A 4 5.35 4.19 36.93
N TYR A 5 6.54 3.90 36.41
CA TYR A 5 6.96 4.35 35.10
C TYR A 5 5.90 3.87 34.11
N LEU A 6 5.03 4.78 33.65
CA LEU A 6 4.21 4.57 32.48
C LEU A 6 5.18 4.32 31.32
N ARG A 7 5.44 3.05 31.04
CA ARG A 7 6.15 2.66 29.83
C ARG A 7 5.21 3.02 28.69
N VAL A 8 5.51 4.12 28.01
CA VAL A 8 4.78 4.48 26.77
C VAL A 8 5.03 3.32 25.81
N VAL A 9 3.98 2.56 25.51
CA VAL A 9 4.06 1.49 24.53
C VAL A 9 4.19 2.15 23.17
N GLU A 10 5.27 1.83 22.45
CA GLU A 10 5.45 2.26 21.07
C GLU A 10 4.47 1.50 20.19
N ILE A 11 3.71 2.24 19.39
CA ILE A 11 2.69 1.75 18.47
C ILE A 11 3.12 2.21 17.09
N ILE A 12 3.43 1.24 16.23
CA ILE A 12 3.72 1.45 14.81
C ILE A 12 2.52 0.95 14.04
N ASP A 13 1.79 1.86 13.42
CA ASP A 13 0.56 1.55 12.70
C ASP A 13 0.32 2.58 11.58
N ALA A 14 -0.37 2.16 10.53
CA ALA A 14 -0.64 2.99 9.37
C ALA A 14 -2.07 2.83 8.85
N GLU A 15 -2.66 3.94 8.44
CA GLU A 15 -3.95 3.99 7.77
C GLU A 15 -3.74 4.07 6.24
N PHE A 16 -4.33 3.13 5.49
CA PHE A 16 -4.55 3.28 4.06
C PHE A 16 -5.69 4.27 3.80
N ARG A 17 -5.44 5.32 3.01
CA ARG A 17 -6.43 6.35 2.72
C ARG A 17 -7.00 6.24 1.32
N SER A 18 -6.14 6.15 0.32
CA SER A 18 -6.56 6.08 -1.08
C SER A 18 -5.49 5.45 -1.98
N GLY A 19 -5.91 4.93 -3.13
CA GLY A 19 -5.04 4.34 -4.13
C GLY A 19 -5.52 4.69 -5.52
N TYR A 20 -4.59 4.98 -6.42
CA TYR A 20 -4.88 5.27 -7.83
C TYR A 20 -3.87 4.57 -8.74
N ALA A 21 -4.31 4.25 -9.96
CA ALA A 21 -3.52 3.63 -11.01
C ALA A 21 -3.54 4.53 -12.26
N TRP A 22 -2.43 4.56 -12.96
CA TRP A 22 -2.26 5.24 -14.24
C TRP A 22 -1.51 4.35 -15.22
N TRP A 23 -1.87 4.43 -16.49
CA TRP A 23 -1.20 3.78 -17.60
C TRP A 23 -1.40 4.62 -18.87
N GLU A 24 -0.62 4.31 -19.91
CA GLU A 24 -0.69 5.03 -21.18
C GLU A 24 -2.10 5.02 -21.78
N GLY A 25 -2.57 6.18 -22.25
CA GLY A 25 -3.90 6.34 -22.83
C GLY A 25 -5.00 6.76 -21.84
N LEU A 26 -4.71 6.89 -20.55
CA LEU A 26 -5.63 7.52 -19.59
C LEU A 26 -5.50 9.05 -19.57
N GLU A 27 -6.63 9.76 -19.64
CA GLU A 27 -6.69 11.20 -19.41
C GLU A 27 -6.51 11.59 -17.93
N ASN A 28 -6.90 10.69 -17.01
CA ASN A 28 -6.85 10.90 -15.57
C ASN A 28 -6.50 9.60 -14.84
N TRP A 29 -5.90 9.71 -13.66
CA TRP A 29 -5.68 8.58 -12.75
C TRP A 29 -7.00 7.90 -12.41
N LYS A 30 -7.02 6.56 -12.48
CA LYS A 30 -8.18 5.75 -12.08
C LYS A 30 -8.05 5.33 -10.62
N LYS A 31 -9.14 5.39 -9.87
CA LYS A 31 -9.16 4.92 -8.49
C LYS A 31 -9.00 3.39 -8.44
N VAL A 32 -8.18 2.90 -7.52
CA VAL A 32 -8.09 1.47 -7.17
C VAL A 32 -9.13 1.17 -6.10
N TYR A 33 -9.98 0.18 -6.36
CA TYR A 33 -11.05 -0.22 -5.46
C TYR A 33 -10.68 -1.52 -4.73
N THR A 34 -10.68 -1.49 -3.39
CA THR A 34 -10.44 -2.68 -2.56
C THR A 34 -11.70 -3.51 -2.28
N ARG A 35 -12.87 -3.07 -2.79
CA ARG A 35 -14.18 -3.73 -2.59
C ARG A 35 -15.02 -3.85 -3.86
N TYR A 36 -14.48 -3.42 -4.99
CA TYR A 36 -15.13 -3.48 -6.30
C TYR A 36 -14.11 -3.99 -7.33
N ILE A 37 -14.62 -4.48 -8.45
CA ILE A 37 -13.79 -5.00 -9.54
C ILE A 37 -12.96 -3.85 -10.13
N ASN A 38 -11.68 -4.12 -10.37
CA ASN A 38 -10.79 -3.24 -11.12
C ASN A 38 -10.61 -3.80 -12.54
N GLN A 39 -10.68 -2.94 -13.56
CA GLN A 39 -10.47 -3.31 -14.97
C GLN A 39 -9.30 -2.53 -15.54
N TRP A 40 -8.22 -3.23 -15.87
CA TRP A 40 -6.95 -2.68 -16.33
C TRP A 40 -6.54 -3.34 -17.65
N PRO A 41 -5.75 -2.66 -18.50
CA PRO A 41 -5.24 -3.27 -19.71
C PRO A 41 -4.25 -4.40 -19.38
N ALA A 42 -4.24 -5.43 -20.23
CA ALA A 42 -3.19 -6.45 -20.20
C ALA A 42 -1.90 -5.94 -20.84
N ASP A 43 -0.77 -6.60 -20.54
CA ASP A 43 0.54 -6.35 -21.18
C ASP A 43 0.92 -4.86 -21.19
N THR A 44 0.69 -4.18 -20.06
CA THR A 44 0.81 -2.71 -19.96
C THR A 44 1.51 -2.32 -18.67
N ASP A 45 2.43 -1.36 -18.76
CA ASP A 45 3.03 -0.71 -17.60
C ASP A 45 2.00 0.15 -16.87
N VAL A 46 1.82 -0.12 -15.57
CA VAL A 46 0.91 0.59 -14.69
C VAL A 46 1.70 1.20 -13.54
N THR A 47 1.50 2.50 -13.34
CA THR A 47 1.97 3.22 -12.15
C THR A 47 0.86 3.30 -11.14
N PHE A 48 1.15 2.95 -9.89
CA PHE A 48 0.26 3.10 -8.76
C PHE A 48 0.76 4.21 -7.83
N VAL A 49 -0.20 4.89 -7.19
CA VAL A 49 0.07 5.82 -6.10
C VAL A 49 -0.83 5.49 -4.91
N TRP A 50 -0.20 5.34 -3.75
CA TRP A 50 -0.82 4.95 -2.50
C TRP A 50 -0.70 6.07 -1.48
N GLU A 51 -1.82 6.59 -0.97
CA GLU A 51 -1.82 7.56 0.13
C GLU A 51 -1.97 6.82 1.46
N ILE A 52 -0.97 6.98 2.32
CA ILE A 52 -0.96 6.43 3.68
C ILE A 52 -0.75 7.51 4.72
N LYS A 53 -1.11 7.19 5.97
CA LYS A 53 -0.87 8.03 7.14
C LYS A 53 -0.29 7.20 8.28
N ASN A 54 0.75 7.71 8.95
CA ASN A 54 1.19 7.14 10.22
C ASN A 54 0.15 7.49 11.30
N ILE A 55 -0.52 6.47 11.83
CA ILE A 55 -1.50 6.60 12.94
C ILE A 55 -0.96 6.04 14.26
N GLY A 56 0.29 5.55 14.25
CA GLY A 56 1.04 5.20 15.44
C GLY A 56 1.45 6.43 16.26
N ASN A 57 2.14 6.17 17.37
CA ASN A 57 2.60 7.21 18.30
C ASN A 57 4.11 7.49 18.22
N VAL A 58 4.84 6.83 17.30
CA VAL A 58 6.27 7.03 17.05
C VAL A 58 6.55 7.17 15.54
N GLY A 59 7.69 7.79 15.21
CA GLY A 59 8.19 7.83 13.84
C GLY A 59 8.63 6.43 13.39
N ALA A 60 8.28 6.06 12.17
CA ALA A 60 8.50 4.71 11.65
C ALA A 60 8.66 4.71 10.13
N TYR A 61 9.20 3.62 9.59
CA TYR A 61 9.29 3.42 8.15
C TYR A 61 8.12 2.55 7.68
N PHE A 62 7.51 2.96 6.57
CA PHE A 62 6.40 2.24 5.95
C PHE A 62 6.70 1.92 4.49
N GLN A 63 6.21 0.77 4.04
CA GLN A 63 6.28 0.33 2.65
C GLN A 63 4.89 -0.15 2.24
N VAL A 64 4.42 0.28 1.07
CA VAL A 64 3.10 -0.07 0.55
C VAL A 64 3.26 -0.77 -0.78
N TYR A 65 2.48 -1.80 -1.03
CA TYR A 65 2.46 -2.47 -2.33
C TYR A 65 1.18 -3.26 -2.60
N LEU A 66 0.93 -3.48 -3.88
CA LEU A 66 -0.04 -4.42 -4.42
C LEU A 66 0.63 -5.66 -5.03
N PHE A 67 1.63 -5.45 -5.89
CA PHE A 67 2.38 -6.48 -6.61
C PHE A 67 3.82 -6.54 -6.13
N GLU A 68 4.52 -5.40 -6.17
CA GLU A 68 5.93 -5.32 -5.84
C GLU A 68 6.17 -4.32 -4.70
N PRO A 69 6.92 -4.69 -3.65
CA PRO A 69 7.20 -3.80 -2.53
C PRO A 69 7.82 -2.47 -2.99
N GLY A 70 7.13 -1.35 -2.77
CA GLY A 70 7.63 -0.01 -3.07
C GLY A 70 8.83 0.43 -2.21
N SER A 71 9.17 1.71 -2.17
CA SER A 71 10.25 2.18 -1.29
C SER A 71 9.81 2.27 0.18
N TRP A 72 10.74 2.07 1.11
CA TRP A 72 10.53 2.37 2.53
C TRP A 72 10.60 3.87 2.76
N MET A 73 9.56 4.44 3.37
CA MET A 73 9.44 5.87 3.62
C MET A 73 9.26 6.14 5.10
N TYR A 74 10.06 7.07 5.65
CA TYR A 74 9.90 7.54 7.02
C TYR A 74 8.69 8.48 7.13
N LEU A 75 7.88 8.30 8.18
CA LEU A 75 6.78 9.20 8.53
C LEU A 75 6.76 9.45 10.04
N ASP A 76 6.71 10.73 10.43
CA ASP A 76 6.41 11.11 11.82
C ASP A 76 4.94 10.82 12.17
N PRO A 77 4.58 10.69 13.46
CA PRO A 77 3.21 10.49 13.90
C PRO A 77 2.25 11.54 13.32
N GLY A 78 1.20 11.08 12.64
CA GLY A 78 0.19 11.93 12.02
C GLY A 78 0.52 12.41 10.60
N GLU A 79 1.74 12.21 10.11
CA GLU A 79 2.13 12.58 8.75
C GLU A 79 1.47 11.69 7.70
N LYS A 80 1.34 12.24 6.49
CA LYS A 80 0.78 11.58 5.31
C LYS A 80 1.76 11.67 4.16
N LEU A 81 1.78 10.62 3.33
CA LEU A 81 2.62 10.59 2.14
C LEU A 81 1.96 9.77 1.04
N GLN A 82 2.30 10.12 -0.20
CA GLN A 82 2.04 9.33 -1.39
C GLN A 82 3.27 8.48 -1.73
N VAL A 83 3.07 7.17 -1.84
CA VAL A 83 4.09 6.19 -2.22
C VAL A 83 3.77 5.67 -3.62
N PHE A 84 4.79 5.53 -4.45
CA PHE A 84 4.65 5.05 -5.82
C PHE A 84 5.10 3.59 -5.93
N GLU A 85 4.41 2.84 -6.78
CA GLU A 85 4.74 1.48 -7.19
C GLU A 85 4.58 1.42 -8.72
N GLU A 86 5.46 0.70 -9.38
CA GLU A 86 5.35 0.43 -10.82
C GLU A 86 5.29 -1.08 -11.00
N ALA A 87 4.40 -1.53 -11.88
CA ALA A 87 4.29 -2.94 -12.23
C ALA A 87 3.86 -3.10 -13.69
N HIS A 88 4.26 -4.20 -14.31
CA HIS A 88 3.76 -4.58 -15.62
C HIS A 88 2.60 -5.56 -15.45
N THR A 89 1.43 -5.25 -16.03
CA THR A 89 0.28 -6.16 -15.99
C THR A 89 0.58 -7.43 -16.78
N LEU A 90 -0.10 -8.52 -16.44
CA LEU A 90 0.16 -9.80 -17.06
C LEU A 90 -0.18 -9.78 -18.56
N ALA A 91 0.66 -10.41 -19.38
CA ALA A 91 0.46 -10.53 -20.83
C ALA A 91 -0.69 -11.49 -21.17
N ILE A 92 -1.52 -11.16 -22.17
CA ILE A 92 -2.55 -12.06 -22.71
C ILE A 92 -1.92 -13.14 -23.61
N PRO A 93 -2.37 -14.41 -23.53
CA PRO A 93 -3.47 -14.89 -22.72
C PRO A 93 -3.05 -15.19 -21.28
N VAL A 94 -3.50 -14.34 -20.36
CA VAL A 94 -3.67 -14.71 -18.96
C VAL A 94 -4.88 -15.64 -18.94
N THR A 95 -4.64 -16.92 -18.71
CA THR A 95 -5.71 -17.86 -18.38
C THR A 95 -5.62 -18.13 -16.88
N PRO A 96 -6.57 -17.63 -16.06
CA PRO A 96 -7.72 -16.80 -16.43
C PRO A 96 -7.37 -15.31 -16.60
N GLY A 97 -8.18 -14.56 -17.35
CA GLY A 97 -8.00 -13.12 -17.61
C GLY A 97 -8.25 -12.21 -16.40
N TYR A 98 -8.08 -12.74 -15.19
CA TYR A 98 -8.28 -12.06 -13.92
C TYR A 98 -7.22 -12.50 -12.90
N GLN A 99 -7.00 -11.67 -11.90
CA GLN A 99 -6.15 -11.96 -10.75
C GLN A 99 -6.80 -11.42 -9.46
N PHE A 100 -6.58 -12.13 -8.36
CA PHE A 100 -6.91 -11.63 -7.02
C PHE A 100 -5.67 -11.03 -6.36
N ALA A 101 -5.86 -9.89 -5.68
CA ALA A 101 -4.76 -9.17 -5.05
C ALA A 101 -5.18 -8.50 -3.74
N ARG A 102 -4.19 -8.07 -2.96
CA ARG A 102 -4.35 -7.32 -1.70
C ARG A 102 -3.33 -6.19 -1.68
N ILE A 103 -3.72 -5.05 -1.14
CA ILE A 103 -2.78 -3.97 -0.81
C ILE A 103 -2.29 -4.22 0.61
N THR A 104 -0.98 -4.19 0.82
CA THR A 104 -0.37 -4.39 2.14
C THR A 104 0.50 -3.19 2.50
N ILE A 105 0.39 -2.74 3.77
CA ILE A 105 1.31 -1.78 4.37
C ILE A 105 2.17 -2.53 5.39
N LEU A 106 3.48 -2.53 5.18
CA LEU A 106 4.47 -3.05 6.12
C LEU A 106 5.04 -1.92 6.97
N GLY A 107 5.31 -2.21 8.24
CA GLY A 107 5.96 -1.32 9.20
C GLY A 107 7.35 -1.81 9.59
N ARG A 108 8.26 -0.85 9.80
CA ARG A 108 9.56 -1.01 10.45
C ARG A 108 9.75 0.07 11.51
N ASP A 109 10.40 -0.28 12.60
CA ASP A 109 10.82 0.69 13.60
C ASP A 109 11.98 1.56 13.08
N ILE A 110 12.44 2.49 13.92
CA ILE A 110 13.56 3.38 13.56
C ILE A 110 14.92 2.64 13.47
N SER A 111 15.03 1.46 14.07
CA SER A 111 16.22 0.60 13.96
C SER A 111 16.26 -0.18 12.63
N GLY A 112 15.12 -0.26 11.94
CA GLY A 112 14.93 -1.00 10.70
C GLY A 112 14.40 -2.43 10.92
N GLU A 113 14.10 -2.81 12.16
CA GLU A 113 13.47 -4.08 12.50
C GLU A 113 12.04 -4.13 11.97
N ARG A 114 11.68 -5.25 11.30
CA ARG A 114 10.34 -5.43 10.74
C ARG A 114 9.34 -5.71 11.85
N VAL A 115 8.32 -4.87 11.95
CA VAL A 115 7.13 -5.10 12.79
C VAL A 115 6.16 -6.06 12.09
N GLY A 116 6.16 -6.07 10.76
CA GLY A 116 5.29 -6.90 9.94
C GLY A 116 4.26 -6.08 9.18
N ALA A 117 3.16 -6.71 8.77
CA ALA A 117 2.03 -6.01 8.17
C ALA A 117 1.24 -5.28 9.25
N VAL A 118 1.14 -3.96 9.10
CA VAL A 118 0.35 -3.09 9.99
C VAL A 118 -1.07 -2.88 9.44
N TRP A 119 -1.23 -3.02 8.12
CA TRP A 119 -2.53 -2.99 7.47
C TRP A 119 -2.53 -3.88 6.22
N THR A 120 -3.67 -4.50 5.91
CA THR A 120 -3.88 -5.25 4.66
C THR A 120 -5.35 -5.13 4.25
N SER A 121 -5.60 -4.90 2.97
CA SER A 121 -6.95 -4.85 2.43
C SER A 121 -7.62 -6.22 2.43
N ASP A 122 -8.95 -6.24 2.30
CA ASP A 122 -9.64 -7.43 1.79
C ASP A 122 -9.09 -7.79 0.40
N GLU A 123 -9.26 -9.06 0.01
CA GLU A 123 -8.94 -9.51 -1.34
C GLU A 123 -9.91 -8.92 -2.36
N PHE A 124 -9.38 -8.42 -3.48
CA PHE A 124 -10.18 -7.86 -4.55
C PHE A 124 -9.73 -8.38 -5.93
N GLU A 125 -10.66 -8.32 -6.87
CA GLU A 125 -10.49 -8.83 -8.22
C GLU A 125 -10.01 -7.74 -9.19
N ILE A 126 -9.07 -8.13 -10.05
CA ILE A 126 -8.56 -7.35 -11.17
C ILE A 126 -8.83 -8.16 -12.44
N ILE A 127 -9.52 -7.56 -13.41
CA ILE A 127 -9.75 -8.14 -14.73
C ILE A 127 -8.84 -7.43 -15.72
N TYR A 128 -8.10 -8.22 -16.51
CA TYR A 128 -7.24 -7.74 -17.58
C TYR A 128 -7.97 -7.82 -18.93
N SER A 129 -8.11 -6.69 -19.63
CA SER A 129 -8.88 -6.57 -20.88
C SER A 129 -8.24 -5.66 -21.91
#